data_AF-A0A7J8NX62-F1
#
_entry.id   AF-A0A7J8NX62-F1
#
_cell.length_a   1.000
_cell.length_b   1.000
_cell.length_c   1.000
_cell.angle_alpha   90.00
_cell.angle_beta   90.00
_cell.angle_gamma   90.00
#
_symmetry.space_group_name_H-M   'P 1'
#
loop_
_entity.id
_entity.type
_entity.pdbx_description
1 polymer ?
#
loop_
_entity_poly.entity_id
_entity_poly.type
_entity_poly.pdbx_seq_one_letter_code
_entity_poly.pdbx_strand_id
1 'polypeptide(L)'
;DFPDGLFSAGGKSDIEGIFPPPYFEWFQFNKEFTEYTNLEECISHLCQYITHNGPFHGLLGFSQGATLGALLLGYKAQGKVLKEHPPFKMFVSISGSKFREPSICEVAYKDKINVKSVHFIGAKDWLKLPSEDLATAFHDPLIIRHPQGHTVPRL
;
A
#
# COMPACT_ATOMS: atom_id res chain seq x y z
N ASP A 1 -12.68 7.45 -4.89
CA ASP A 1 -12.00 7.59 -6.19
C ASP A 1 -10.72 6.74 -6.15
N PHE A 2 -10.21 6.29 -7.29
CA PHE A 2 -9.08 5.38 -7.42
C PHE A 2 -8.07 5.93 -8.45
N PRO A 3 -7.07 6.71 -8.00
CA PRO A 3 -6.04 7.21 -8.92
C PRO A 3 -5.16 6.08 -9.45
N ASP A 4 -4.65 6.24 -10.67
CA ASP A 4 -3.66 5.36 -11.27
C ASP A 4 -2.23 5.71 -10.84
N GLY A 5 -1.30 4.78 -11.06
CA GLY A 5 0.13 5.01 -10.86
C GLY A 5 0.68 6.10 -11.79
N LEU A 6 1.79 6.72 -11.40
CA LEU A 6 2.39 7.84 -12.14
C LEU A 6 3.40 7.42 -13.20
N PHE A 7 4.06 6.27 -13.00
CA PHE A 7 5.22 5.89 -13.78
C PHE A 7 4.88 4.75 -14.71
N SER A 8 5.34 4.80 -15.96
CA SER A 8 5.20 3.69 -16.89
C SER A 8 5.76 2.40 -16.27
N ALA A 9 5.02 1.30 -16.39
CA ALA A 9 5.43 0.04 -15.81
C ALA A 9 6.79 -0.46 -16.36
N GLY A 10 7.67 -0.88 -15.44
CA GLY A 10 8.96 -1.45 -15.78
C GLY A 10 8.85 -2.91 -16.21
N GLY A 11 8.92 -3.18 -17.51
CA GLY A 11 8.97 -4.54 -18.04
C GLY A 11 7.60 -5.15 -18.34
N LYS A 12 7.54 -6.49 -18.36
CA LYS A 12 6.33 -7.21 -18.76
C LYS A 12 5.32 -7.23 -17.62
N SER A 13 4.08 -6.86 -17.90
CA SER A 13 3.01 -6.89 -16.92
C SER A 13 2.23 -8.21 -16.98
N ASP A 14 1.88 -8.79 -15.83
CA ASP A 14 1.04 -9.99 -15.76
C ASP A 14 -0.38 -9.77 -16.29
N ILE A 15 -0.79 -8.51 -16.44
CA ILE A 15 -2.08 -8.12 -17.03
C ILE A 15 -2.02 -7.89 -18.54
N GLU A 16 -0.85 -8.06 -19.16
CA GLU A 16 -0.70 -7.92 -20.60
C GLU A 16 -1.55 -8.96 -21.34
N GLY A 17 -2.39 -8.48 -22.26
CA GLY A 17 -3.37 -9.30 -22.98
C GLY A 17 -4.71 -9.48 -22.27
N ILE A 18 -4.84 -9.00 -21.02
CA ILE A 18 -6.13 -8.90 -20.31
C ILE A 18 -6.69 -7.48 -20.41
N PHE A 19 -5.84 -6.46 -20.23
CA PHE A 19 -6.19 -5.05 -20.36
C PHE A 19 -5.35 -4.36 -21.44
N PRO A 20 -5.86 -3.31 -22.12
CA PRO A 20 -5.06 -2.55 -23.06
C PRO A 20 -4.03 -1.66 -22.32
N PRO A 21 -2.83 -1.42 -22.90
CA PRO A 21 -1.87 -0.44 -22.39
C PRO A 21 -2.39 1.00 -22.54
N PRO A 22 -1.78 2.01 -21.87
CA PRO A 22 -0.56 1.93 -21.05
C PRO A 22 -0.78 1.32 -19.65
N TYR A 23 0.30 0.75 -19.08
CA TYR A 23 0.32 0.26 -17.71
C TYR A 23 1.20 1.15 -16.85
N PHE A 24 0.79 1.32 -15.59
CA PHE A 24 1.46 2.20 -14.65
C PHE A 24 1.81 1.49 -13.34
N GLU A 25 2.85 1.98 -12.70
CA GLU A 25 3.31 1.61 -11.37
C GLU A 25 3.32 2.84 -10.47
N TRP A 26 3.17 2.60 -9.17
CA TRP A 26 3.30 3.67 -8.19
C TRP A 26 4.77 4.05 -7.96
N PHE A 27 5.65 3.06 -7.94
CA PHE A 27 7.10 3.20 -7.83
C PHE A 27 7.76 1.92 -8.37
N GLN A 28 9.02 2.02 -8.78
CA GLN A 28 9.84 0.85 -9.16
C GLN A 28 10.65 0.36 -7.96
N PHE A 29 11.03 -0.92 -7.96
CA PHE A 29 11.83 -1.53 -6.90
C PHE A 29 12.79 -2.60 -7.44
N ASN A 30 13.89 -2.85 -6.71
CA ASN A 30 14.79 -3.98 -7.01
C ASN A 30 14.18 -5.32 -6.55
N LYS A 31 14.68 -6.45 -7.08
CA LYS A 31 14.13 -7.79 -6.80
C LYS A 31 14.07 -8.14 -5.32
N GLU A 32 14.96 -7.56 -4.51
CA GLU A 32 15.06 -7.80 -3.08
C GLU A 32 14.10 -6.93 -2.25
N PHE A 33 13.39 -5.98 -2.89
CA PHE A 33 12.50 -4.98 -2.27
C PHE A 33 13.22 -4.10 -1.23
N THR A 34 14.48 -3.76 -1.48
CA THR A 34 15.31 -2.93 -0.57
C THR A 34 15.59 -1.54 -1.11
N GLU A 35 15.42 -1.34 -2.42
CA GLU A 35 15.61 -0.06 -3.10
C GLU A 35 14.36 0.31 -3.88
N TYR A 36 14.00 1.59 -3.83
CA TYR A 36 12.77 2.11 -4.41
C TYR A 36 13.07 3.34 -5.27
N THR A 37 12.68 3.32 -6.54
CA THR A 37 12.82 4.44 -7.47
C THR A 37 11.48 5.15 -7.62
N ASN A 38 11.50 6.48 -7.65
CA ASN A 38 10.32 7.35 -7.78
C ASN A 38 9.33 7.34 -6.59
N LEU A 39 9.67 6.69 -5.48
CA LEU A 39 8.80 6.57 -4.31
C LEU A 39 8.44 7.92 -3.68
N GLU A 40 9.38 8.83 -3.50
CA GLU A 40 9.13 10.13 -2.88
C GLU A 40 8.20 11.03 -3.73
N GLU A 41 8.32 10.95 -5.06
CA GLU A 41 7.41 11.63 -5.98
C GLU A 41 5.99 11.04 -5.88
N CYS A 42 5.88 9.70 -5.82
CA CYS A 42 4.61 9.02 -5.60
C CYS A 42 3.95 9.43 -4.27
N ILE A 43 4.70 9.43 -3.18
CA ILE A 43 4.21 9.85 -1.86
C ILE A 43 3.72 11.29 -1.92
N SER A 44 4.48 12.19 -2.55
CA SER A 44 4.12 13.59 -2.71
C SER A 44 2.83 13.76 -3.50
N HIS A 45 2.69 13.04 -4.62
CA HIS A 45 1.50 13.05 -5.44
C HIS A 45 0.26 12.56 -4.68
N LEU A 46 0.35 11.42 -3.99
CA LEU A 46 -0.75 10.89 -3.19
C LEU A 46 -1.14 11.83 -2.05
N CYS A 47 -0.15 12.47 -1.40
CA CYS A 47 -0.43 13.46 -0.36
C CYS A 47 -1.17 14.69 -0.91
N GLN A 48 -0.76 15.20 -2.07
CA GLN A 48 -1.46 16.28 -2.76
C GLN A 48 -2.88 15.85 -3.12
N TYR A 49 -3.04 14.67 -3.74
CA TYR A 49 -4.33 14.15 -4.13
C TYR A 49 -5.30 14.03 -2.93
N ILE A 50 -4.83 13.44 -1.82
CA ILE A 50 -5.60 13.32 -0.57
C ILE A 50 -6.00 14.68 -0.01
N THR A 51 -5.11 15.67 -0.10
CA THR A 51 -5.36 17.02 0.42
C THR A 51 -6.41 17.76 -0.43
N HIS A 52 -6.35 17.63 -1.76
CA HIS A 52 -7.26 18.34 -2.67
C HIS A 52 -8.65 17.70 -2.78
N ASN A 53 -8.72 16.36 -2.72
CA ASN A 53 -9.96 15.61 -2.96
C ASN A 53 -10.59 15.02 -1.68
N GLY A 54 -9.90 15.18 -0.54
CA GLY A 54 -10.37 14.71 0.76
C GLY A 54 -11.38 15.67 1.42
N PRO A 55 -11.65 15.46 2.73
CA PRO A 55 -11.03 14.45 3.59
C PRO A 55 -11.55 13.04 3.26
N PHE A 56 -10.63 12.08 3.16
CA PHE A 56 -10.97 10.67 2.98
C PHE A 56 -11.16 9.98 4.33
N HIS A 57 -12.18 9.14 4.44
CA HIS A 57 -12.42 8.38 5.66
C HIS A 57 -11.47 7.21 5.86
N GLY A 58 -10.86 6.70 4.79
CA GLY A 58 -10.00 5.54 4.84
C GLY A 58 -9.29 5.32 3.51
N LEU A 59 -8.37 4.36 3.52
CA LEU A 59 -7.59 3.97 2.35
C LEU A 59 -7.90 2.52 1.99
N LEU A 60 -7.88 2.20 0.70
CA LEU A 60 -7.93 0.85 0.17
C LEU A 60 -6.84 0.73 -0.87
N GLY A 61 -6.07 -0.36 -0.81
CA GLY A 61 -5.04 -0.62 -1.80
C GLY A 61 -4.89 -2.10 -2.13
N PHE A 62 -4.38 -2.36 -3.33
CA PHE A 62 -3.93 -3.67 -3.79
C PHE A 62 -2.43 -3.63 -4.07
N SER A 63 -1.69 -4.66 -3.64
CA SER A 63 -0.25 -4.81 -3.90
C SER A 63 0.54 -3.53 -3.51
N GLN A 64 1.24 -2.87 -4.45
CA GLN A 64 1.93 -1.60 -4.20
C GLN A 64 1.03 -0.52 -3.58
N GLY A 65 -0.25 -0.45 -3.99
CA GLY A 65 -1.20 0.51 -3.41
C GLY A 65 -1.52 0.23 -1.94
N ALA A 66 -1.55 -1.04 -1.54
CA ALA A 66 -1.72 -1.43 -0.13
C ALA A 66 -0.45 -1.08 0.67
N THR A 67 0.72 -1.37 0.11
CA THR A 67 2.03 -1.03 0.70
C THR A 67 2.16 0.48 0.92
N LEU A 68 1.78 1.31 -0.06
CA LEU A 68 1.74 2.77 0.07
C LEU A 68 0.70 3.26 1.08
N GLY A 69 -0.50 2.67 1.06
CA GLY A 69 -1.54 2.99 2.04
C GLY A 69 -1.03 2.84 3.47
N ALA A 70 -0.36 1.72 3.78
CA ALA A 70 0.23 1.52 5.09
C ALA A 70 1.36 2.51 5.42
N LEU A 71 2.23 2.82 4.46
CA LEU A 71 3.28 3.83 4.63
C LEU A 71 2.69 5.21 4.95
N LEU A 72 1.67 5.64 4.21
CA LEU A 72 1.03 6.94 4.42
C LEU A 72 0.38 7.04 5.80
N LEU A 73 -0.25 5.96 6.28
CA LEU A 73 -0.81 5.90 7.63
C LEU A 73 0.28 6.00 8.71
N GLY A 74 1.37 5.25 8.55
CA GLY A 74 2.52 5.31 9.45
C GLY A 74 3.19 6.68 9.48
N TYR A 75 3.49 7.25 8.31
CA TYR A 75 4.06 8.58 8.18
C TYR A 75 3.12 9.65 8.74
N LYS A 76 1.80 9.53 8.54
CA LYS A 76 0.83 10.44 9.15
C LYS A 76 0.83 10.34 10.67
N ALA A 77 0.88 9.13 11.23
CA ALA A 77 0.92 8.92 12.67
C ALA A 77 2.16 9.55 13.33
N GLN A 78 3.29 9.55 12.61
CA GLN A 78 4.53 10.23 13.04
C GLN A 78 4.60 11.72 12.64
N GLY A 79 3.52 12.29 12.08
CA GLY A 79 3.48 13.69 11.67
C GLY A 79 4.42 14.02 10.49
N LYS A 80 4.86 13.04 9.70
CA LYS A 80 5.72 13.26 8.52
C LYS A 80 4.94 13.78 7.32
N VAL A 81 3.72 13.28 7.09
CA VAL A 81 2.83 13.68 5.98
C VAL A 81 1.40 13.91 6.46
N LEU A 82 0.57 14.55 5.63
CA LEU A 82 -0.88 14.70 5.85
C LEU A 82 -1.24 15.26 7.24
N LYS A 83 -0.46 16.22 7.74
CA LYS A 83 -0.60 16.80 9.10
C LYS A 83 -2.01 17.38 9.34
N GLU A 84 -2.53 18.10 8.36
CA GLU A 84 -3.85 18.76 8.42
C GLU A 84 -5.02 17.82 8.11
N HIS A 85 -4.76 16.61 7.59
CA HIS A 85 -5.83 15.65 7.32
C HIS A 85 -6.38 15.09 8.63
N PRO A 86 -7.70 14.91 8.81
CA PRO A 86 -8.24 14.25 9.99
C PRO A 86 -7.74 12.80 10.13
N PRO A 87 -7.84 12.16 11.31
CA PRO A 87 -7.47 10.75 11.45
C PRO A 87 -8.26 9.85 10.48
N PHE A 88 -7.56 8.96 9.78
CA PHE A 88 -8.20 7.92 8.96
C PHE A 88 -8.92 6.93 9.88
N LYS A 89 -10.14 6.53 9.49
CA LYS A 89 -10.99 5.63 10.27
C LYS A 89 -10.76 4.16 9.93
N MET A 90 -10.36 3.87 8.69
CA MET A 90 -10.17 2.50 8.22
C MET A 90 -9.11 2.33 7.13
N PHE A 91 -8.55 1.12 7.06
CA PHE A 91 -7.65 0.69 6.00
C PHE A 91 -8.02 -0.71 5.49
N VAL A 92 -8.04 -0.88 4.17
CA VAL A 92 -8.21 -2.20 3.54
C VAL A 92 -6.96 -2.51 2.73
N SER A 93 -6.20 -3.49 3.19
CA SER A 93 -5.01 -4.02 2.54
C SER A 93 -5.35 -5.29 1.77
N ILE A 94 -5.08 -5.32 0.47
CA ILE A 94 -5.19 -6.52 -0.34
C ILE A 94 -3.79 -6.85 -0.87
N SER A 95 -3.19 -7.94 -0.40
CA SER A 95 -1.85 -8.36 -0.81
C SER A 95 -0.75 -7.29 -0.63
N GLY A 96 -0.85 -6.45 0.40
CA GLY A 96 0.19 -5.46 0.73
C GLY A 96 1.40 -6.04 1.45
N SER A 97 2.48 -5.28 1.53
CA SER A 97 3.69 -5.62 2.31
C SER A 97 4.22 -4.41 3.08
N LYS A 98 5.13 -4.63 4.03
CA LYS A 98 5.98 -3.54 4.53
C LYS A 98 7.01 -3.14 3.47
N PHE A 99 7.44 -1.88 3.53
CA PHE A 99 8.74 -1.50 2.97
C PHE A 99 9.86 -2.17 3.75
N ARG A 100 11.03 -2.37 3.13
CA ARG A 100 12.21 -2.98 3.79
C ARG A 100 13.38 -2.02 3.98
N GLU A 101 13.31 -0.83 3.39
CA GLU A 101 14.33 0.20 3.60
C GLU A 101 14.28 0.66 5.07
N PRO A 102 15.39 0.54 5.83
CA PRO A 102 15.39 0.86 7.26
C PRO A 102 14.88 2.27 7.58
N SER A 103 15.26 3.27 6.78
CA SER A 103 14.86 4.67 6.94
C SER A 103 13.33 4.86 6.87
N ILE A 104 12.65 4.07 6.04
CA ILE A 104 11.19 4.05 5.93
C ILE A 104 10.61 3.32 7.12
N CYS A 105 11.14 2.15 7.46
CA CYS A 105 10.64 1.30 8.55
C CYS A 105 10.67 2.01 9.91
N GLU A 106 11.77 2.71 10.21
CA GLU A 106 11.98 3.47 11.45
C GLU A 106 10.98 4.62 11.63
N VAL A 107 10.26 5.01 10.57
CA VAL A 107 9.21 6.03 10.62
C VAL A 107 7.83 5.40 10.47
N ALA A 108 7.58 4.71 9.37
CA ALA A 108 6.25 4.18 9.04
C ALA A 108 5.77 3.12 10.04
N TYR A 109 6.68 2.36 10.64
CA TYR A 109 6.35 1.24 11.54
C TYR A 109 6.96 1.42 12.93
N LYS A 110 7.33 2.65 13.30
CA LYS A 110 7.89 3.00 14.61
C LYS A 110 6.98 2.55 15.75
N ASP A 111 5.70 2.89 15.61
CA ASP A 111 4.62 2.50 16.52
C ASP A 111 3.58 1.71 15.72
N LYS A 112 2.79 0.88 16.40
CA LYS A 112 1.66 0.22 15.76
C LYS A 112 0.66 1.27 15.24
N ILE A 113 0.22 1.10 14.00
CA ILE A 113 -0.73 1.95 13.32
C ILE A 113 -2.10 1.78 13.96
N ASN A 114 -2.59 2.84 14.61
CA ASN A 114 -3.88 2.90 15.28
C ASN A 114 -5.02 3.27 14.31
N VAL A 115 -5.24 2.42 13.31
CA VAL A 115 -6.34 2.53 12.34
C VAL A 115 -6.97 1.14 12.20
N LYS A 116 -8.31 1.07 12.25
CA LYS A 116 -9.02 -0.20 12.03
C LYS A 116 -8.66 -0.74 10.66
N SER A 117 -8.15 -1.97 10.59
CA SER A 117 -7.65 -2.52 9.34
C SER A 117 -8.21 -3.88 9.02
N VAL A 118 -8.45 -4.11 7.73
CA VAL A 118 -8.76 -5.42 7.16
C VAL A 118 -7.63 -5.80 6.20
N HIS A 119 -7.10 -7.01 6.34
CA HIS A 119 -6.02 -7.53 5.51
C HIS A 119 -6.48 -8.80 4.79
N PHE A 120 -6.60 -8.73 3.47
CA PHE A 120 -6.87 -9.86 2.62
C PHE A 120 -5.55 -10.53 2.22
N ILE A 121 -5.42 -11.81 2.56
CA ILE A 121 -4.19 -12.59 2.38
C ILE A 121 -4.49 -13.88 1.60
N GLY A 122 -3.94 -13.96 0.39
CA GLY A 122 -4.08 -15.13 -0.50
C GLY A 122 -3.20 -16.29 -0.07
N ALA A 123 -3.76 -17.49 0.02
CA ALA A 123 -3.04 -18.70 0.42
C ALA A 123 -1.95 -19.12 -0.59
N LYS A 124 -2.12 -18.75 -1.87
CA LYS A 124 -1.17 -19.01 -2.96
C LYS A 124 -0.40 -17.76 -3.38
N ASP A 125 -0.57 -16.65 -2.66
CA ASP A 125 0.09 -15.40 -2.97
C ASP A 125 1.58 -15.47 -2.57
N TRP A 126 2.47 -15.06 -3.46
CA TRP A 126 3.90 -14.96 -3.18
C TRP A 126 4.20 -13.88 -2.12
N LEU A 127 3.28 -12.92 -1.93
CA LEU A 127 3.30 -11.95 -0.85
C LEU A 127 2.60 -12.42 0.44
N LYS A 128 2.15 -13.67 0.56
CA LYS A 128 1.45 -14.16 1.76
C LYS A 128 2.18 -13.81 3.06
N LEU A 129 3.46 -14.19 3.19
CA LEU A 129 4.26 -13.92 4.39
C LEU A 129 4.50 -12.40 4.60
N PRO A 130 4.91 -11.63 3.57
CA PRO A 130 4.95 -10.17 3.66
C PRO A 130 3.63 -9.49 4.09
N SER A 131 2.47 -10.01 3.65
CA SER A 131 1.16 -9.48 4.03
C SER A 131 0.80 -9.81 5.47
N GLU A 132 1.15 -11.01 5.94
CA GLU A 132 1.03 -11.38 7.36
C GLU A 132 1.91 -10.46 8.22
N ASP A 133 3.16 -10.21 7.80
CA ASP A 133 4.06 -9.29 8.48
C ASP A 133 3.52 -7.85 8.49
N LEU A 134 2.98 -7.35 7.37
CA LEU A 134 2.33 -6.03 7.33
C LEU A 134 1.19 -5.91 8.34
N ALA A 135 0.35 -6.94 8.47
CA ALA A 135 -0.76 -6.93 9.42
C ALA A 135 -0.27 -6.72 10.87
N THR A 136 0.93 -7.21 11.23
CA THR A 136 1.51 -7.03 12.58
C THR A 136 1.79 -5.56 12.94
N ALA A 137 1.90 -4.68 11.95
CA ALA A 137 2.09 -3.25 12.16
C ALA A 137 0.81 -2.52 12.61
N PHE A 138 -0.35 -3.18 12.64
CA PHE A 138 -1.62 -2.59 13.03
C PHE A 138 -2.09 -3.09 14.41
N HIS A 139 -2.89 -2.28 15.10
CA HIS A 139 -3.64 -2.72 16.28
C HIS A 139 -4.87 -3.55 15.84
N ASP A 140 -5.03 -4.73 16.44
CA ASP A 140 -6.17 -5.66 16.26
C ASP A 140 -6.68 -5.79 14.80
N PRO A 141 -5.81 -6.14 13.83
CA PRO A 141 -6.21 -6.25 12.44
C PRO A 141 -7.19 -7.39 12.23
N LEU A 142 -8.22 -7.17 11.40
CA LEU A 142 -9.03 -8.26 10.87
C LEU A 142 -8.31 -8.90 9.69
N ILE A 143 -7.97 -10.19 9.79
CA ILE A 143 -7.32 -10.94 8.71
C ILE A 143 -8.36 -11.81 8.01
N ILE A 144 -8.52 -11.63 6.70
CA ILE A 144 -9.37 -12.45 5.85
C ILE A 144 -8.48 -13.25 4.90
N ARG A 145 -8.56 -14.58 4.98
CA ARG A 145 -7.77 -15.48 4.14
C ARG A 145 -8.61 -16.00 2.98
N HIS A 146 -8.02 -16.10 1.79
CA HIS A 146 -8.69 -16.62 0.60
C HIS A 146 -7.79 -17.62 -0.16
N PRO A 147 -8.34 -18.56 -0.96
CA PRO A 147 -7.55 -19.64 -1.55
C PRO A 147 -6.75 -19.25 -2.82
N GLN A 148 -6.86 -17.99 -3.25
CA GLN A 148 -6.31 -17.51 -4.52
C GLN A 148 -4.85 -17.01 -4.36
N GLY A 149 -4.22 -16.70 -5.49
CA GLY A 149 -2.89 -16.08 -5.55
C GLY A 149 -2.95 -14.56 -5.39
N HIS A 150 -2.04 -13.87 -6.09
CA HIS A 150 -1.92 -12.42 -6.07
C HIS A 150 -3.06 -11.73 -6.84
N THR A 151 -4.19 -11.51 -6.18
CA THR A 151 -5.40 -10.99 -6.83
C THR A 151 -6.34 -10.32 -5.83
N VAL A 152 -7.25 -9.48 -6.33
CA VAL A 152 -8.38 -8.97 -5.56
C VAL A 152 -9.43 -10.09 -5.46
N PRO A 153 -9.74 -10.60 -4.26
CA PRO A 153 -10.67 -11.71 -4.12
C PRO A 153 -12.09 -11.26 -4.52
N ARG A 154 -12.75 -12.08 -5.33
CA ARG A 154 -14.19 -11.97 -5.56
C ARG A 154 -14.93 -12.59 -4.37
N LEU A 155 -15.99 -11.92 -3.92
CA LEU A 155 -16.95 -12.46 -2.95
C LEU A 155 -17.83 -13.53 -3.62
#